data_AF-A0A257HIA7-F1
#
_entry.id   AF-A0A257HIA7-F1
#
_cell.length_a   1.000
_cell.length_b   1.000
_cell.length_c   1.000
_cell.angle_alpha   90.00
_cell.angle_beta   90.00
_cell.angle_gamma   90.00
#
_symmetry.space_group_name_H-M   'P 1'
#
loop_
_entity.id
_entity.type
_entity.pdbx_description
1 polymer ?
#
loop_
_entity_poly.entity_id
_entity_poly.type
_entity_poly.pdbx_seq_one_letter_code
_entity_poly.pdbx_strand_id
1 'polypeptide(L)'
;MVMPGLGQAQDIPPACQDLMRRFNLILDRYHQAGAKEIANGEEPGAAIEKARARALKGDTQATIALVGVTLAIYGRRDMFPVSIVRQVCNLAARNALPLHVTACAYFNALNPIGEKDDKRKAVEVEIERFDKARKAPPTGTFAPPDELGAHMDALKACLPRA
;
A
#
# COMPACT_ATOMS: atom_id res chain seq x y z
N MET A 1 -32.76 35.03 -16.65
CA MET A 1 -31.47 34.35 -16.87
C MET A 1 -31.28 33.35 -15.74
N VAL A 2 -31.31 32.06 -16.08
CA VAL A 2 -31.19 30.95 -15.12
C VAL A 2 -29.71 30.64 -14.94
N MET A 3 -29.22 30.64 -13.70
CA MET A 3 -27.87 30.21 -13.38
C MET A 3 -27.73 28.70 -13.66
N PRO A 4 -26.69 28.23 -14.38
CA PRO A 4 -26.44 26.80 -14.49
C PRO A 4 -25.97 26.32 -13.12
N GLY A 5 -26.80 25.46 -12.51
CA GLY A 5 -26.52 24.79 -11.26
C GLY A 5 -25.22 23.98 -11.33
N LEU A 6 -24.55 23.98 -10.18
CA LEU A 6 -23.44 23.11 -9.80
C LEU A 6 -23.70 21.68 -10.31
N GLY A 7 -22.98 21.31 -11.36
CA GLY A 7 -22.99 19.97 -11.91
C GLY A 7 -22.47 18.99 -10.87
N GLN A 8 -23.42 18.23 -10.30
CA GLN A 8 -23.27 16.89 -9.78
C GLN A 8 -22.14 16.68 -8.77
N ALA A 9 -22.49 16.70 -7.48
CA ALA A 9 -21.98 15.71 -6.56
C ALA A 9 -22.31 14.33 -7.15
N GLN A 10 -21.42 13.82 -8.01
CA GLN A 10 -21.55 12.49 -8.59
C GLN A 10 -21.63 11.50 -7.44
N ASP A 11 -22.60 10.58 -7.50
CA ASP A 11 -22.72 9.43 -6.61
C ASP A 11 -21.40 8.66 -6.59
N ILE A 12 -20.50 9.03 -5.68
CA ILE A 12 -19.24 8.33 -5.44
C ILE A 12 -19.64 6.92 -4.99
N PRO A 13 -19.28 5.85 -5.73
CA PRO A 13 -19.67 4.50 -5.37
C PRO A 13 -19.30 4.21 -3.91
N PRO A 14 -20.11 3.47 -3.12
CA PRO A 14 -19.79 3.19 -1.72
C PRO A 14 -18.40 2.58 -1.52
N ALA A 15 -17.92 1.79 -2.49
CA ALA A 15 -16.56 1.25 -2.51
C ALA A 15 -15.46 2.35 -2.48
N CYS A 16 -15.75 3.51 -3.03
CA CYS A 16 -14.85 4.66 -3.12
C CYS A 16 -14.89 5.51 -1.84
N GLN A 17 -16.02 5.53 -1.14
CA GLN A 17 -16.14 6.13 0.19
C GLN A 17 -15.32 5.35 1.23
N ASP A 18 -15.17 4.04 1.02
CA ASP A 18 -14.47 3.11 1.91
C ASP A 18 -12.95 3.01 1.68
N LEU A 19 -12.37 3.74 0.72
CA LEU A 19 -10.96 3.60 0.34
C LEU A 19 -10.01 3.89 1.50
N MET A 20 -10.27 4.91 2.32
CA MET A 20 -9.45 5.21 3.49
C MET A 20 -9.49 4.07 4.54
N ARG A 21 -10.68 3.50 4.79
CA ARG A 21 -10.84 2.37 5.70
C ARG A 21 -10.07 1.15 5.18
N ARG A 22 -10.18 0.86 3.89
CA ARG A 22 -9.43 -0.21 3.20
C ARG A 22 -7.92 0.01 3.29
N PHE A 23 -7.48 1.25 3.14
CA PHE A 23 -6.08 1.59 3.25
C PHE A 23 -5.53 1.34 4.66
N ASN A 24 -6.30 1.71 5.69
CA ASN A 24 -5.94 1.42 7.08
C ASN A 24 -5.78 -0.08 7.34
N LEU A 25 -6.61 -0.94 6.74
CA LEU A 25 -6.46 -2.40 6.85
C LEU A 25 -5.14 -2.91 6.22
N ILE A 26 -4.73 -2.32 5.09
CA ILE A 26 -3.43 -2.62 4.46
C ILE A 26 -2.28 -2.21 5.39
N LEU A 27 -2.38 -1.02 5.99
CA LEU A 27 -1.39 -0.50 6.93
C LEU A 27 -1.30 -1.32 8.21
N ASP A 28 -2.42 -1.87 8.68
CA ASP A 28 -2.48 -2.76 9.84
C ASP A 28 -1.68 -4.04 9.63
N ARG A 29 -1.56 -4.53 8.39
CA ARG A 29 -0.68 -5.66 8.08
C ARG A 29 0.79 -5.32 8.33
N TYR A 30 1.23 -4.13 7.94
CA TYR A 30 2.59 -3.66 8.28
C TYR A 30 2.75 -3.49 9.78
N HIS A 31 1.80 -2.84 10.46
CA HIS A 31 1.88 -2.65 11.90
C HIS A 31 1.96 -3.98 12.66
N GLN A 32 1.16 -4.98 12.29
CA GLN A 32 1.22 -6.32 12.89
C GLN A 32 2.58 -6.98 12.66
N ALA A 33 3.14 -6.86 11.46
CA ALA A 33 4.46 -7.40 11.15
C ALA A 33 5.57 -6.71 11.96
N GLY A 34 5.54 -5.37 12.03
CA GLY A 34 6.50 -4.60 12.81
C GLY A 34 6.40 -4.85 14.31
N ALA A 35 5.17 -4.90 14.83
CA ALA A 35 4.91 -5.18 16.24
C ALA A 35 5.43 -6.57 16.64
N LYS A 36 5.29 -7.59 15.78
CA LYS A 36 5.85 -8.93 16.05
C LYS A 36 7.38 -8.93 16.18
N GLU A 37 8.07 -8.08 15.43
CA GLU A 37 9.53 -7.96 15.51
C GLU A 37 9.96 -7.22 16.78
N ILE A 38 9.23 -6.17 17.18
CA ILE A 38 9.51 -5.40 18.40
C ILE A 38 9.09 -6.17 19.67
N ALA A 39 8.05 -7.00 19.61
CA ALA A 39 7.47 -7.71 20.76
C ALA A 39 8.45 -8.67 21.46
N ASN A 40 9.58 -9.01 20.82
CA ASN A 40 10.63 -9.82 21.43
C ASN A 40 11.60 -9.01 22.33
N GLY A 41 11.27 -7.75 22.65
CA GLY A 41 12.09 -6.89 23.51
C GLY A 41 13.30 -6.28 22.79
N GLU A 42 13.32 -6.34 21.45
CA GLU A 42 14.35 -5.68 20.66
C GLU A 42 14.06 -4.18 20.57
N GLU A 43 15.10 -3.35 20.80
CA GLU A 43 15.06 -1.92 20.47
C GLU A 43 14.64 -1.75 18.99
N PRO A 44 13.76 -0.78 18.65
CA PRO A 44 13.24 -0.64 17.28
C PRO A 44 14.34 -0.53 16.21
N GLY A 45 15.49 0.07 16.54
CA GLY A 45 16.65 0.12 15.64
C GLY A 45 17.26 -1.26 15.35
N ALA A 46 17.33 -2.14 16.34
CA ALA A 46 17.83 -3.51 16.17
C ALA A 46 16.88 -4.36 15.32
N ALA A 47 15.56 -4.21 15.53
CA ALA A 47 14.54 -4.87 14.73
C ALA A 47 14.60 -4.45 13.25
N ILE A 48 14.86 -3.16 12.96
CA ILE A 48 15.09 -2.66 11.59
C ILE A 48 16.30 -3.34 10.96
N GLU A 49 17.45 -3.34 11.63
CA GLU A 49 18.68 -3.92 11.07
C GLU A 49 18.55 -5.43 10.86
N LYS A 50 17.86 -6.14 11.75
CA LYS A 50 17.57 -7.57 11.60
C LYS A 50 16.65 -7.87 10.42
N ALA A 51 15.58 -7.09 10.24
CA ALA A 51 14.69 -7.20 9.09
C ALA A 51 15.42 -6.87 7.78
N ARG A 52 16.25 -5.82 7.79
CA ARG A 52 17.09 -5.44 6.65
C ARG A 52 18.10 -6.53 6.28
N ALA A 53 18.78 -7.11 7.26
CA ALA A 53 19.74 -8.18 7.04
C ALA A 53 19.10 -9.43 6.42
N ARG A 54 17.88 -9.80 6.86
CA ARG A 54 17.09 -10.87 6.23
C ARG A 54 16.70 -10.54 4.80
N ALA A 55 16.23 -9.33 4.55
CA ALA A 55 15.89 -8.87 3.20
C ALA A 55 17.09 -8.92 2.24
N LEU A 56 18.29 -8.52 2.71
CA LEU A 56 19.53 -8.61 1.95
C LEU A 56 19.97 -10.07 1.67
N LYS A 57 19.59 -11.01 2.54
CA LYS A 57 19.82 -12.46 2.35
C LYS A 57 18.79 -13.13 1.44
N GLY A 58 17.86 -12.37 0.87
CA GLY A 58 16.85 -12.88 -0.07
C GLY A 58 15.48 -13.18 0.54
N ASP A 59 15.29 -12.98 1.85
CA ASP A 59 13.97 -13.04 2.49
C ASP A 59 13.19 -11.76 2.19
N THR A 60 12.51 -11.74 1.04
CA THR A 60 11.74 -10.57 0.60
C THR A 60 10.66 -10.21 1.60
N GLN A 61 10.08 -11.15 2.36
CA GLN A 61 9.01 -10.88 3.33
C GLN A 61 9.50 -10.06 4.53
N ALA A 62 10.79 -10.14 4.87
CA ALA A 62 11.38 -9.29 5.89
C ALA A 62 11.25 -7.79 5.56
N THR A 63 11.02 -7.42 4.29
CA THR A 63 10.74 -6.03 3.92
C THR A 63 9.37 -5.53 4.41
N ILE A 64 8.41 -6.43 4.66
CA ILE A 64 7.13 -6.09 5.30
C ILE A 64 7.37 -5.70 6.75
N ALA A 65 8.14 -6.51 7.47
CA ALA A 65 8.57 -6.22 8.84
C ALA A 65 9.36 -4.90 8.92
N LEU A 66 10.31 -4.68 8.00
CA LEU A 66 11.10 -3.44 7.92
C LEU A 66 10.21 -2.19 7.83
N VAL A 67 9.24 -2.19 6.90
CA VAL A 67 8.26 -1.10 6.77
C VAL A 67 7.42 -1.00 8.05
N GLY A 68 6.96 -2.13 8.58
CA GLY A 68 6.16 -2.20 9.80
C GLY A 68 6.82 -1.59 11.03
N VAL A 69 8.09 -1.91 11.29
CA VAL A 69 8.86 -1.34 12.41
C VAL A 69 9.05 0.16 12.20
N THR A 70 9.34 0.58 10.96
CA THR A 70 9.43 2.00 10.60
C THR A 70 8.11 2.72 10.91
N LEU A 71 6.97 2.15 10.49
CA LEU A 71 5.64 2.70 10.79
C LEU A 71 5.33 2.74 12.28
N ALA A 72 5.77 1.73 13.05
CA ALA A 72 5.59 1.71 14.50
C ALA A 72 6.35 2.87 15.18
N ILE A 73 7.56 3.20 14.72
CA ILE A 73 8.36 4.32 15.25
C ILE A 73 7.72 5.68 14.94
N TYR A 74 7.25 5.88 13.71
CA TYR A 74 6.63 7.15 13.32
C TYR A 74 5.23 7.36 13.92
N GLY A 75 4.60 6.28 14.40
CA GLY A 75 3.23 6.25 14.87
C GLY A 75 2.21 6.30 13.73
N ARG A 76 0.94 6.00 14.03
CA ARG A 76 -0.19 6.25 13.11
C ARG A 76 -0.42 7.76 13.02
N ARG A 77 0.38 8.45 12.20
CA ARG A 77 0.14 9.86 11.85
C ARG A 77 -0.92 9.94 10.77
N ASP A 78 -1.70 11.02 10.77
CA ASP A 78 -2.69 11.30 9.73
C ASP A 78 -2.05 11.46 8.33
N MET A 79 -0.73 11.69 8.29
CA MET A 79 0.05 11.78 7.05
C MET A 79 1.36 10.98 7.15
N PHE A 80 1.59 10.13 6.16
CA PHE A 80 2.84 9.36 6.02
C PHE A 80 3.97 10.25 5.49
N PRO A 81 5.19 10.16 6.04
CA PRO A 81 6.36 10.79 5.46
C PRO A 81 6.59 10.31 4.01
N VAL A 82 6.96 11.23 3.12
CA VAL A 82 7.29 10.93 1.72
C VAL A 82 8.37 9.84 1.60
N SER A 83 9.28 9.76 2.57
CA SER A 83 10.30 8.72 2.64
C SER A 83 9.71 7.31 2.74
N ILE A 84 8.65 7.12 3.53
CA ILE A 84 7.97 5.83 3.70
C ILE A 84 7.20 5.47 2.43
N VAL A 85 6.49 6.43 1.85
CA VAL A 85 5.77 6.24 0.58
C VAL A 85 6.75 5.78 -0.52
N ARG A 86 7.86 6.50 -0.68
CA ARG A 86 8.92 6.13 -1.63
C ARG A 86 9.52 4.76 -1.34
N GLN A 87 9.76 4.43 -0.07
CA GLN A 87 10.28 3.13 0.32
C GLN A 87 9.33 2.00 -0.08
N VAL A 88 8.04 2.12 0.24
CA VAL A 88 7.02 1.13 -0.09
C VAL A 88 6.89 0.95 -1.61
N CYS A 89 6.81 2.05 -2.37
CA CYS A 89 6.71 1.98 -3.83
C CYS A 89 7.99 1.44 -4.48
N ASN A 90 9.18 1.77 -3.95
CA ASN A 90 10.44 1.17 -4.42
C ASN A 90 10.50 -0.33 -4.14
N LEU A 91 10.02 -0.77 -2.97
CA LEU A 91 9.91 -2.20 -2.64
C LEU A 91 8.92 -2.90 -3.56
N ALA A 92 7.74 -2.30 -3.79
CA ALA A 92 6.74 -2.81 -4.73
C ALA A 92 7.34 -3.05 -6.12
N ALA A 93 8.11 -2.10 -6.65
CA ALA A 93 8.77 -2.23 -7.94
C ALA A 93 9.87 -3.31 -7.96
N ARG A 94 10.61 -3.48 -6.85
CA ARG A 94 11.74 -4.40 -6.76
C ARG A 94 11.36 -5.85 -6.51
N ASN A 95 10.40 -6.10 -5.61
CA ASN A 95 10.07 -7.44 -5.14
C ASN A 95 8.66 -7.90 -5.51
N ALA A 96 7.82 -7.00 -6.04
CA ALA A 96 6.44 -7.27 -6.42
C ALA A 96 5.61 -7.97 -5.32
N LEU A 97 5.96 -7.79 -4.05
CA LEU A 97 5.18 -8.38 -2.97
C LEU A 97 3.78 -7.76 -2.96
N PRO A 98 2.72 -8.57 -2.97
CA PRO A 98 1.34 -8.08 -3.12
C PRO A 98 0.97 -6.98 -2.12
N LEU A 99 1.46 -7.04 -0.88
CA LEU A 99 1.20 -6.01 0.13
C LEU A 99 1.83 -4.65 -0.25
N HIS A 100 3.09 -4.63 -0.72
CA HIS A 100 3.77 -3.39 -1.15
C HIS A 100 3.11 -2.80 -2.38
N VAL A 101 2.74 -3.65 -3.35
CA VAL A 101 2.05 -3.23 -4.57
C VAL A 101 0.70 -2.59 -4.22
N THR A 102 -0.10 -3.26 -3.40
CA THR A 102 -1.41 -2.74 -2.96
C THR A 102 -1.23 -1.43 -2.20
N ALA A 103 -0.28 -1.35 -1.26
CA ALA A 103 -0.03 -0.13 -0.51
C ALA A 103 0.43 1.03 -1.42
N CYS A 104 1.33 0.79 -2.38
CA CYS A 104 1.77 1.80 -3.33
C CYS A 104 0.61 2.30 -4.21
N ALA A 105 -0.28 1.40 -4.66
CA ALA A 105 -1.47 1.76 -5.42
C ALA A 105 -2.38 2.71 -4.62
N TYR A 106 -2.62 2.41 -3.33
CA TYR A 106 -3.40 3.28 -2.46
C TYR A 106 -2.70 4.61 -2.17
N PHE A 107 -1.38 4.62 -1.96
CA PHE A 107 -0.62 5.85 -1.82
C PHE A 107 -0.76 6.75 -3.05
N ASN A 108 -0.66 6.20 -4.25
CA ASN A 108 -0.81 6.96 -5.49
C ASN A 108 -2.24 7.51 -5.67
N ALA A 109 -3.25 6.70 -5.35
CA ALA A 109 -4.65 7.08 -5.51
C ALA A 109 -5.11 8.14 -4.48
N LEU A 110 -4.65 8.04 -3.25
CA LEU A 110 -5.06 8.91 -2.14
C LEU A 110 -4.14 10.13 -1.97
N ASN A 111 -3.07 10.24 -2.76
CA ASN A 111 -2.19 11.40 -2.73
C ASN A 111 -2.95 12.66 -3.18
N PRO A 112 -3.06 13.71 -2.35
CA PRO A 112 -3.72 14.95 -2.76
C PRO A 112 -2.91 15.74 -3.80
N ILE A 113 -1.61 15.50 -3.92
CA ILE A 113 -0.69 16.28 -4.76
C ILE A 113 -0.43 15.57 -6.10
N GLY A 114 -0.55 16.30 -7.22
CA GLY A 114 -0.24 15.81 -8.58
C GLY A 114 -1.44 15.74 -9.52
N GLU A 115 -1.16 15.63 -10.82
CA GLU A 115 -2.16 15.58 -11.89
C GLU A 115 -3.00 14.29 -11.84
N LYS A 116 -4.30 14.43 -12.15
CA LYS A 116 -5.25 13.31 -12.06
C LYS A 116 -4.87 12.14 -12.97
N ASP A 117 -4.46 12.43 -14.20
CA ASP A 117 -4.11 11.42 -15.19
C ASP A 117 -2.83 10.67 -14.84
N ASP A 118 -1.83 11.36 -14.29
CA ASP A 118 -0.58 10.74 -13.86
C ASP A 118 -0.80 9.83 -12.65
N LYS A 119 -1.65 10.24 -11.70
CA LYS A 119 -2.08 9.39 -10.58
C LYS A 119 -2.80 8.15 -11.08
N ARG A 120 -3.74 8.30 -12.03
CA ARG A 120 -4.45 7.15 -12.63
C ARG A 120 -3.46 6.16 -13.23
N LYS A 121 -2.55 6.63 -14.10
CA LYS A 121 -1.52 5.79 -14.72
C LYS A 121 -0.65 5.09 -13.67
N ALA A 122 -0.25 5.80 -12.62
CA ALA A 122 0.54 5.22 -11.55
C ALA A 122 -0.21 4.10 -10.80
N VAL A 123 -1.51 4.24 -10.58
CA VAL A 123 -2.33 3.18 -9.97
C VAL A 123 -2.52 2.00 -10.94
N GLU A 124 -2.76 2.26 -12.22
CA GLU A 124 -2.89 1.22 -13.26
C GLU A 124 -1.63 0.34 -13.35
N VAL A 125 -0.45 0.94 -13.29
CA VAL A 125 0.84 0.22 -13.24
C VAL A 125 0.91 -0.73 -12.04
N GLU A 126 0.42 -0.31 -10.87
CA GLU A 126 0.41 -1.17 -9.68
C GLU A 126 -0.67 -2.27 -9.77
N ILE A 127 -1.82 -1.99 -10.40
CA ILE A 127 -2.86 -3.01 -10.68
C ILE A 127 -2.28 -4.11 -11.58
N GLU A 128 -1.63 -3.74 -12.68
CA GLU A 128 -0.99 -4.71 -13.57
C GLU A 128 0.10 -5.52 -12.85
N ARG A 129 0.88 -4.86 -12.01
CA ARG A 129 1.91 -5.52 -11.19
C ARG A 129 1.28 -6.53 -10.22
N PHE A 130 0.17 -6.17 -9.57
CA PHE A 130 -0.55 -7.05 -8.65
C PHE A 130 -1.11 -8.28 -9.38
N ASP A 131 -1.75 -8.07 -10.53
CA ASP A 131 -2.29 -9.16 -11.35
C ASP A 131 -1.19 -10.12 -11.82
N LYS A 132 -0.02 -9.59 -12.18
CA LYS A 132 1.15 -10.40 -12.53
C LYS A 132 1.67 -11.19 -11.32
N ALA A 133 1.79 -10.54 -10.16
CA ALA A 133 2.26 -11.19 -8.93
C ALA A 133 1.33 -12.30 -8.46
N ARG A 134 0.01 -12.12 -8.56
CA ARG A 134 -1.01 -13.14 -8.20
C ARG A 134 -0.96 -14.37 -9.10
N LYS A 135 -0.59 -14.20 -10.36
CA LYS A 135 -0.47 -15.29 -11.35
C LYS A 135 0.89 -15.99 -11.30
N ALA A 136 1.88 -15.39 -10.63
CA ALA A 136 3.19 -15.99 -10.47
C ALA A 136 3.16 -17.12 -9.42
N PRO A 137 4.04 -18.13 -9.52
CA PRO A 137 4.21 -19.11 -8.46
C PRO A 137 4.51 -18.39 -7.13
N PRO A 138 3.92 -18.80 -6.00
CA PRO A 138 4.13 -18.15 -4.72
C PRO A 138 5.63 -18.14 -4.39
N THR A 139 6.20 -16.94 -4.27
CA THR A 139 7.59 -16.76 -3.83
C THR A 139 7.62 -16.75 -2.30
N GLY A 140 7.85 -17.93 -1.72
CA GLY A 140 7.91 -18.14 -0.27
C GLY A 140 6.56 -18.46 0.38
N THR A 141 6.51 -18.39 1.72
CA THR A 141 5.39 -18.84 2.56
C THR A 141 4.22 -17.85 2.66
N PHE A 142 4.30 -16.67 2.05
CA PHE A 142 3.26 -15.65 2.10
C PHE A 142 2.45 -15.72 0.82
N ALA A 143 1.40 -16.54 0.84
CA ALA A 143 0.32 -16.36 -0.11
C ALA A 143 -0.32 -14.99 0.17
N PRO A 144 -0.53 -14.12 -0.85
CA PRO A 144 -1.30 -12.90 -0.64
C PRO A 144 -2.65 -13.29 -0.06
N PRO A 145 -3.07 -12.74 1.08
CA PRO A 145 -4.41 -13.01 1.57
C PRO A 145 -5.41 -12.52 0.52
N ASP A 146 -6.43 -13.32 0.24
CA ASP A 146 -7.44 -13.06 -0.81
C ASP A 146 -8.07 -11.66 -0.70
N GLU A 147 -8.06 -11.10 0.51
CA GLU A 147 -8.48 -9.73 0.82
C GLU A 147 -7.75 -8.65 0.00
N LEU A 148 -6.45 -8.83 -0.34
CA LEU A 148 -5.70 -7.84 -1.12
C LEU A 148 -6.25 -7.71 -2.55
N GLY A 149 -6.76 -8.81 -3.12
CA GLY A 149 -7.46 -8.76 -4.40
C GLY A 149 -8.70 -7.88 -4.32
N ALA A 150 -9.52 -8.05 -3.28
CA ALA A 150 -10.71 -7.22 -3.06
C ALA A 150 -10.37 -5.74 -2.81
N HIS A 151 -9.22 -5.45 -2.21
CA HIS A 151 -8.73 -4.06 -2.08
C HIS A 151 -8.34 -3.45 -3.42
N MET A 152 -7.70 -4.21 -4.30
CA MET A 152 -7.32 -3.76 -5.65
C MET A 152 -8.53 -3.60 -6.57
N ASP A 153 -9.51 -4.51 -6.50
CA ASP A 153 -10.75 -4.41 -7.27
C ASP A 153 -11.57 -3.18 -6.87
N ALA A 154 -11.67 -2.90 -5.57
CA ALA A 154 -12.32 -1.69 -5.06
C ALA A 154 -11.60 -0.43 -5.55
N LEU A 155 -10.27 -0.42 -5.53
CA LEU A 155 -9.48 0.72 -6.02
C LEU A 155 -9.71 0.96 -7.52
N LYS A 156 -9.69 -0.11 -8.32
CA LYS A 156 -9.92 -0.06 -9.77
C LYS A 156 -11.30 0.50 -10.12
N ALA A 157 -12.33 0.13 -9.36
CA ALA A 157 -13.69 0.65 -9.54
C ALA A 157 -13.81 2.16 -9.28
N CYS A 158 -12.85 2.73 -8.55
CA CYS A 158 -12.84 4.14 -8.13
C CYS A 158 -11.89 5.02 -8.95
N LEU A 159 -11.13 4.45 -9.87
CA LEU A 159 -10.26 5.23 -10.74
C LEU A 159 -11.10 6.09 -11.68
N PRO A 160 -10.78 7.39 -11.82
CA PRO A 160 -11.46 8.25 -12.78
C PRO A 160 -11.29 7.67 -14.18
N ARG A 161 -12.37 7.62 -14.97
CA ARG A 161 -12.29 7.17 -16.37
C ARG A 161 -11.37 8.11 -17.17
N ALA A 162 -10.61 7.54 -18.09
CA ALA A 162 -9.79 8.28 -19.05
C ALA A 162 -10.64 9.08 -20.04
#